data_AF-A0A1Q3D989-F1
#
_entry.id   AF-A0A1Q3D989-F1
#
_cell.length_a   1.000
_cell.length_b   1.000
_cell.length_c   1.000
_cell.angle_alpha   90.00
_cell.angle_beta   90.00
_cell.angle_gamma   90.00
#
_symmetry.space_group_name_H-M   'P 1'
#
loop_
_entity.id
_entity.type
_entity.pdbx_description
1 polymer ?
#
loop_
_entity_poly.entity_id
_entity_poly.type
_entity_poly.pdbx_seq_one_letter_code
_entity_poly.pdbx_strand_id
1 'polypeptide(L)'
;MLFVHAAVLAMDESILDVDQVENLIKFCPTKEEMELLKGYTGDKGTLGKCEQYFLELMKVPRVDSKLRVFSFKIQFGSQISEFKKSLNTVNSACEEVRNSSKLKEIMKLILHLGNMLNQGTARGSAIGFKLDSLSKLTDTRAVNSKMTLMHYLCKDDKIHPEGYRHRGYSER
;
A
#
# COMPACT_ATOMS: atom_id res chain seq x y z
N MET A 1 -3.97 26.69 27.89
CA MET A 1 -2.95 27.37 27.07
C MET A 1 -1.53 27.01 27.48
N LEU A 2 -1.12 27.15 28.75
CA LEU A 2 0.23 26.77 29.21
C LEU A 2 0.66 25.33 28.86
N PHE A 3 -0.30 24.39 28.92
CA PHE A 3 -0.06 22.99 28.54
C PHE A 3 0.32 22.80 27.06
N VAL A 4 -0.33 23.54 26.15
CA VAL A 4 -0.06 23.44 24.71
C VAL A 4 1.32 24.00 24.37
N HIS A 5 1.70 25.14 24.96
CA HIS A 5 3.04 25.70 24.80
C HIS A 5 4.13 24.69 25.22
N ALA A 6 4.01 24.10 26.41
CA ALA A 6 5.00 23.14 26.91
C ALA A 6 5.07 21.88 26.05
N ALA A 7 3.91 21.32 25.67
CA ALA A 7 3.83 20.13 24.83
C ALA A 7 4.42 20.36 23.43
N VAL A 8 4.13 21.50 22.79
CA VAL A 8 4.72 21.86 21.50
C VAL A 8 6.22 22.11 21.64
N LEU A 9 6.67 22.81 22.69
CA LEU A 9 8.08 23.09 22.91
C LEU A 9 8.90 21.81 23.07
N ALA A 10 8.36 20.83 23.81
CA ALA A 10 8.95 19.52 24.07
C ALA A 10 8.70 18.49 22.96
N MET A 11 7.77 18.74 22.04
CA MET A 11 7.28 17.75 21.05
C MET A 11 6.84 16.45 21.73
N ASP A 12 6.02 16.59 22.76
CA ASP A 12 5.56 15.50 23.63
C ASP A 12 4.33 14.78 23.04
N GLU A 13 4.59 13.60 22.50
CA GLU A 13 3.60 12.72 21.85
C GLU A 13 2.60 12.10 22.85
N SER A 14 2.87 12.18 24.17
CA SER A 14 1.93 11.71 25.19
C SER A 14 0.80 12.71 25.47
N ILE A 15 0.99 13.96 25.07
CA ILE A 15 0.05 15.06 25.33
C ILE A 15 -0.69 15.47 24.06
N LEU A 16 0.02 15.50 22.92
CA LEU A 16 -0.54 15.94 21.64
C LEU A 16 -0.49 14.81 20.60
N ASP A 17 -1.65 14.45 20.07
CA ASP A 17 -1.77 13.56 18.93
C ASP A 17 -1.59 14.30 17.59
N VAL A 18 -1.55 13.54 16.50
CA VAL A 18 -1.33 14.08 15.16
C VAL A 18 -2.43 15.05 14.72
N ASP A 19 -3.70 14.76 15.04
CA ASP A 19 -4.83 15.59 14.63
C ASP A 19 -4.81 16.93 15.38
N GLN A 20 -4.44 16.90 16.65
CA GLN A 20 -4.23 18.10 17.46
C GLN A 20 -3.08 18.94 16.92
N VAL A 21 -1.94 18.33 16.56
CA VAL A 21 -0.82 19.05 15.96
C VAL A 21 -1.19 19.67 14.61
N GLU A 22 -1.90 18.94 13.74
CA GLU A 22 -2.40 19.47 12.45
C GLU A 22 -3.37 20.64 12.65
N ASN A 23 -4.24 20.58 13.66
CA ASN A 23 -5.08 21.71 14.03
C ASN A 23 -4.25 22.91 14.51
N LEU A 24 -3.21 22.69 15.33
CA LEU A 24 -2.30 23.76 15.76
C LEU A 24 -1.56 24.40 14.57
N ILE A 25 -1.18 23.62 13.55
CA ILE A 25 -0.58 24.14 12.31
C ILE A 25 -1.60 25.03 11.58
N LYS A 26 -2.84 24.55 11.42
CA LYS A 26 -3.92 25.28 10.74
C LYS A 26 -4.26 26.61 11.41
N PHE A 27 -4.17 26.66 12.75
CA PHE A 27 -4.45 27.85 13.55
C PHE A 27 -3.16 28.53 14.05
N CYS A 28 -2.03 28.28 13.41
CA CYS A 28 -0.79 29.00 13.73
C CYS A 28 -0.92 30.46 13.25
N PRO A 29 -0.53 31.47 14.07
CA PRO A 29 -0.60 32.86 13.64
C PRO A 29 0.29 33.09 12.41
N THR A 30 -0.24 33.89 11.49
CA THR A 30 0.48 34.38 10.31
C THR A 30 1.61 35.34 10.72
N LYS A 31 2.54 35.64 9.79
CA LYS A 31 3.65 36.55 10.09
C LYS A 31 3.13 37.95 10.40
N GLU A 32 2.14 38.37 9.64
CA GLU A 32 1.47 39.66 9.77
C GLU A 32 0.77 39.79 11.14
N GLU A 33 0.03 38.76 11.57
CA GLU A 33 -0.60 38.72 12.90
C GLU A 33 0.43 38.74 14.03
N MET A 34 1.54 37.99 13.87
CA MET A 34 2.63 38.00 14.84
C MET A 34 3.31 39.37 14.94
N GLU A 35 3.46 40.09 13.83
CA GLU A 35 4.03 41.44 13.81
C GLU A 35 3.10 42.46 14.47
N LEU A 36 1.80 42.40 14.18
CA LEU A 36 0.79 43.24 14.82
C LEU A 36 0.78 43.05 16.35
N LEU A 37 0.80 41.80 16.82
CA LEU A 37 0.82 41.48 18.26
C LEU A 37 2.13 41.85 18.95
N LYS A 38 3.26 41.85 18.22
CA LYS A 38 4.54 42.35 18.74
C LYS A 38 4.55 43.87 18.88
N GLY A 39 3.94 44.57 17.93
CA GLY A 39 3.84 46.04 17.92
C GLY A 39 2.81 46.61 18.89
N TYR A 40 1.92 45.78 19.44
CA TYR A 40 0.91 46.21 20.40
C TYR A 40 1.54 46.65 21.74
N THR A 41 1.34 47.92 22.10
CA THR A 41 1.89 48.56 23.31
C THR A 41 0.90 48.67 24.47
N GLY A 42 -0.37 48.30 24.25
CA GLY A 42 -1.39 48.29 25.30
C GLY A 42 -1.26 47.09 26.25
N ASP A 43 -2.23 46.94 27.15
CA ASP A 43 -2.28 45.81 28.08
C ASP A 43 -2.69 44.53 27.35
N LYS A 44 -1.74 43.60 27.18
CA LYS A 44 -1.95 42.29 26.54
C LYS A 44 -2.98 41.42 27.27
N GLY A 45 -3.26 41.69 28.55
CA GLY A 45 -4.31 41.01 29.31
C GLY A 45 -5.73 41.35 28.84
N THR A 46 -5.91 42.49 28.14
CA THR A 46 -7.21 42.93 27.62
C THR A 46 -7.52 42.41 26.22
N LEU A 47 -6.55 41.78 25.56
CA LEU A 47 -6.73 41.20 24.23
C LEU A 47 -7.71 40.02 24.27
N GLY A 48 -8.35 39.75 23.13
CA GLY A 48 -9.27 38.63 22.99
C GLY A 48 -8.60 37.27 23.16
N LYS A 49 -9.39 36.22 23.32
CA LYS A 49 -8.88 34.86 23.54
C LYS A 49 -8.02 34.35 22.37
N CYS A 50 -8.29 34.80 21.15
CA CYS A 50 -7.53 34.43 19.95
C CYS A 50 -6.11 35.05 20.01
N GLU A 51 -6.04 36.34 20.33
CA GLU A 51 -4.77 37.05 20.45
C GLU A 51 -3.95 36.53 21.63
N GLN A 52 -4.58 36.23 22.77
CA GLN A 52 -3.92 35.58 23.91
C GLN A 52 -3.37 34.20 23.53
N TYR A 53 -4.10 33.43 22.72
CA TYR A 53 -3.62 32.15 22.19
C TYR A 53 -2.37 32.32 21.33
N PHE A 54 -2.39 33.28 20.41
CA PHE A 54 -1.24 33.58 19.55
C PHE A 54 -0.03 34.03 20.36
N LEU A 55 -0.22 34.89 21.37
CA LEU A 55 0.86 35.31 22.26
C LEU A 55 1.52 34.13 22.98
N GLU A 56 0.77 33.11 23.39
CA GLU A 56 1.34 31.90 23.99
C GLU A 56 2.09 31.03 22.97
N LEU A 57 1.55 30.83 21.75
CA LEU A 57 2.25 30.09 20.69
C LEU A 57 3.53 30.79 20.24
N MET A 58 3.52 32.12 20.17
CA MET A 58 4.68 32.93 19.76
C MET A 58 5.87 32.81 20.73
N LYS A 59 5.67 32.32 21.95
CA LYS A 59 6.75 31.99 22.88
C LYS A 59 7.55 30.77 22.41
N VAL A 60 6.97 29.91 21.59
CA VAL A 60 7.68 28.78 20.98
C VAL A 60 8.54 29.29 19.81
N PRO A 61 9.88 29.10 19.87
CA PRO A 61 10.75 29.50 18.78
C PRO A 61 10.42 28.72 17.51
N ARG A 62 10.23 29.44 16.39
CA ARG A 62 9.94 28.86 15.06
C ARG A 62 8.73 27.91 15.08
N VAL A 63 7.65 28.32 15.74
CA VAL A 63 6.48 27.49 16.04
C VAL A 63 5.91 26.73 14.83
N ASP A 64 5.72 27.38 13.67
CA ASP A 64 5.22 26.71 12.46
C ASP A 64 6.15 25.55 12.04
N SER A 65 7.45 25.82 11.93
CA SER A 65 8.43 24.79 11.57
C SER A 65 8.51 23.67 12.60
N LYS A 66 8.43 24.01 13.90
CA LYS A 66 8.46 23.03 14.98
C LYS A 66 7.22 22.12 14.95
N LEU A 67 6.02 22.69 14.75
CA LEU A 67 4.78 21.91 14.62
C LEU A 67 4.82 20.97 13.41
N ARG A 68 5.35 21.40 12.26
CA ARG A 68 5.53 20.53 11.09
C ARG A 68 6.49 19.37 11.36
N VAL A 69 7.61 19.64 12.03
CA VAL A 69 8.56 18.59 12.45
C VAL A 69 7.91 17.66 13.46
N PHE A 70 7.08 18.18 14.36
CA PHE A 70 6.40 17.37 15.36
C PHE A 70 5.36 16.45 14.73
N SER A 71 4.52 16.95 13.81
CA SER A 71 3.59 16.13 13.02
C SER A 71 4.34 15.02 12.28
N PHE A 72 5.44 15.37 11.60
CA PHE A 72 6.29 14.39 10.93
C PHE A 72 6.84 13.33 11.89
N LYS A 73 7.36 13.73 13.07
CA LYS A 73 7.91 12.82 14.08
C LYS A 73 6.87 11.77 14.50
N ILE A 74 5.63 12.20 14.79
CA ILE A 74 4.53 11.30 15.19
C ILE A 74 4.22 10.29 14.07
N GLN A 75 4.16 10.75 12.82
CA GLN A 75 3.76 9.92 11.69
C GLN A 75 4.89 9.07 11.10
N PHE A 76 6.15 9.41 11.33
CA PHE A 76 7.29 8.81 10.62
C PHE A 76 7.36 7.29 10.84
N GLY A 77 7.14 6.83 12.08
CA GLY A 77 7.21 5.41 12.42
C GLY A 77 6.17 4.57 11.67
N SER A 78 4.93 5.04 11.58
CA SER A 78 3.86 4.33 10.87
C SER A 78 4.09 4.35 9.36
N GLN A 79 4.47 5.49 8.78
CA GLN A 79 4.77 5.61 7.35
C GLN A 79 5.90 4.67 6.91
N ILE A 80 7.00 4.60 7.67
CA ILE A 80 8.11 3.69 7.37
C ILE A 80 7.70 2.22 7.53
N SER A 81 6.91 1.90 8.55
CA SER A 81 6.42 0.54 8.77
C SER A 81 5.53 0.07 7.61
N GLU A 82 4.60 0.91 7.17
CA GLU A 82 3.73 0.63 6.03
C GLU A 82 4.53 0.49 4.73
N PHE A 83 5.47 1.40 4.48
CA PHE A 83 6.33 1.34 3.32
C PHE A 83 7.14 0.03 3.27
N LYS A 84 7.74 -0.37 4.40
CA LYS A 84 8.49 -1.64 4.50
C LYS A 84 7.60 -2.85 4.24
N LYS A 85 6.36 -2.86 4.76
CA LYS A 85 5.40 -3.95 4.51
C LYS A 85 5.11 -4.07 3.02
N SER A 86 4.82 -2.97 2.34
CA SER A 86 4.55 -2.96 0.90
C SER A 86 5.75 -3.48 0.08
N LEU A 87 6.97 -3.04 0.43
CA LEU A 87 8.18 -3.51 -0.24
C LEU A 87 8.41 -5.00 -0.03
N ASN A 88 8.27 -5.48 1.21
CA ASN A 88 8.43 -6.89 1.52
C ASN A 88 7.40 -7.76 0.79
N THR A 89 6.14 -7.32 0.68
CA THR A 89 5.11 -8.03 -0.08
C THR A 89 5.52 -8.21 -1.55
N VAL A 90 6.03 -7.16 -2.19
CA VAL A 90 6.51 -7.24 -3.58
C VAL A 90 7.72 -8.16 -3.68
N ASN A 91 8.70 -8.02 -2.78
CA ASN A 91 9.89 -8.85 -2.80
C ASN A 91 9.56 -10.34 -2.62
N SER A 92 8.73 -10.67 -1.62
CA SER A 92 8.26 -12.03 -1.37
C SER A 92 7.50 -12.60 -2.57
N ALA A 93 6.60 -11.84 -3.18
CA ALA A 93 5.88 -12.29 -4.38
C ALA A 93 6.84 -12.58 -5.55
N CYS A 94 7.85 -11.74 -5.76
CA CYS A 94 8.88 -11.97 -6.78
C CYS A 94 9.70 -13.24 -6.48
N GLU A 95 10.10 -13.45 -5.22
CA GLU A 95 10.84 -14.64 -4.81
C GLU A 95 10.01 -15.91 -4.96
N GLU A 96 8.74 -15.90 -4.53
CA GLU A 96 7.82 -17.02 -4.66
C GLU A 96 7.62 -17.40 -6.14
N VAL A 97 7.36 -16.43 -7.02
CA VAL A 97 7.21 -16.68 -8.46
C VAL A 97 8.51 -17.22 -9.07
N ARG A 98 9.66 -16.63 -8.73
CA ARG A 98 10.97 -17.02 -9.28
C ARG A 98 11.40 -18.42 -8.83
N ASN A 99 11.09 -18.79 -7.59
CA ASN A 99 11.57 -20.00 -6.96
C ASN A 99 10.57 -21.16 -7.01
N SER A 100 9.29 -20.91 -7.33
CA SER A 100 8.27 -21.95 -7.45
C SER A 100 8.58 -22.94 -8.58
N SER A 101 9.01 -24.15 -8.20
CA SER A 101 9.21 -25.28 -9.12
C SER A 101 7.89 -25.71 -9.74
N LYS A 102 6.81 -25.76 -8.96
CA LYS A 102 5.46 -26.11 -9.44
C LYS A 102 4.97 -25.16 -10.53
N LEU A 103 5.16 -23.85 -10.34
CA LEU A 103 4.79 -22.86 -11.36
C LEU A 103 5.58 -23.09 -12.66
N LYS A 104 6.88 -23.38 -12.57
CA LYS A 104 7.71 -23.70 -13.75
C LYS A 104 7.21 -24.93 -14.50
N GLU A 105 6.82 -25.99 -13.80
CA GLU A 105 6.27 -27.20 -14.43
C GLU A 105 4.92 -26.93 -15.11
N ILE A 106 4.04 -26.15 -14.47
CA ILE A 106 2.77 -25.72 -15.09
C ILE A 106 3.04 -24.92 -16.38
N MET A 107 3.99 -23.97 -16.35
CA MET A 107 4.35 -23.18 -17.54
C MET A 107 4.90 -24.05 -18.67
N LYS A 108 5.74 -25.05 -18.36
CA LYS A 108 6.23 -26.02 -19.35
C LYS A 108 5.10 -26.83 -19.97
N LEU A 109 4.16 -27.31 -19.16
CA LEU A 109 3.02 -28.08 -19.64
C LEU A 109 2.13 -27.24 -20.56
N ILE A 110 1.84 -26.00 -20.18
CA ILE A 110 1.08 -25.05 -21.01
C ILE A 110 1.79 -24.82 -22.35
N LEU A 111 3.12 -24.61 -22.34
CA LEU A 111 3.89 -24.44 -23.57
C LEU A 111 3.82 -25.69 -24.47
N HIS A 112 3.97 -26.87 -23.87
CA HIS A 112 3.89 -28.14 -24.59
C HIS A 112 2.52 -28.35 -25.24
N LEU A 113 1.44 -28.18 -24.47
CA LEU A 113 0.07 -28.31 -24.98
C LEU A 113 -0.23 -27.24 -26.04
N GLY A 114 0.18 -25.99 -25.80
CA GLY A 114 0.03 -24.90 -26.76
C GLY A 114 0.72 -25.20 -28.09
N ASN A 115 1.94 -25.74 -28.06
CA ASN A 115 2.68 -26.13 -29.27
C ASN A 115 2.02 -27.30 -30.00
N MET A 116 1.49 -28.28 -29.26
CA MET A 116 0.77 -29.43 -29.84
C MET A 116 -0.53 -28.98 -30.52
N LEU A 117 -1.32 -28.13 -29.87
CA LEU A 117 -2.58 -27.63 -30.39
C LEU A 117 -2.40 -26.70 -31.60
N ASN A 118 -1.29 -25.96 -31.66
CA ASN A 118 -0.98 -25.01 -32.73
C ASN A 118 -0.02 -25.56 -33.78
N GLN A 119 0.20 -26.88 -33.82
CA GLN A 119 1.08 -27.51 -34.79
C GLN A 119 0.65 -27.17 -36.22
N GLY A 120 1.62 -26.79 -37.07
CA GLY A 120 1.36 -26.40 -38.46
C GLY A 120 0.85 -24.96 -38.65
N THR A 121 0.69 -24.19 -37.57
CA THR A 121 0.38 -22.75 -37.63
C THR A 121 1.61 -21.89 -37.31
N ALA A 122 1.53 -20.59 -37.57
CA ALA A 122 2.56 -19.63 -37.17
C ALA A 122 2.78 -19.53 -35.64
N ARG A 123 1.89 -20.12 -34.83
CA ARG A 123 1.99 -20.18 -33.37
C ARG A 123 2.50 -21.54 -32.86
N GLY A 124 2.81 -22.48 -33.75
CA GLY A 124 3.47 -23.74 -33.40
C GLY A 124 4.96 -23.53 -33.08
N SER A 125 5.56 -24.48 -32.35
CA SER A 125 6.99 -24.48 -32.01
C SER A 125 7.49 -23.24 -31.26
N ALA A 126 6.65 -22.62 -30.43
CA ALA A 126 7.05 -21.52 -29.56
C ALA A 126 8.05 -22.00 -28.48
N ILE A 127 8.98 -21.11 -28.11
CA ILE A 127 9.93 -21.33 -27.01
C ILE A 127 9.43 -20.78 -25.67
N GLY A 128 8.35 -20.01 -25.69
CA GLY A 128 7.74 -19.37 -24.53
C GLY A 128 6.48 -18.60 -24.92
N PHE A 129 5.78 -18.08 -23.92
CA PHE A 129 4.56 -17.29 -24.11
C PHE A 129 4.47 -16.16 -23.08
N LYS A 130 3.68 -15.13 -23.39
CA LYS A 130 3.41 -14.02 -22.46
C LYS A 130 2.48 -14.48 -21.33
N LEU A 131 2.68 -13.99 -20.10
CA LEU A 131 1.83 -14.35 -18.95
C LEU A 131 0.35 -14.04 -19.18
N ASP A 132 0.02 -13.00 -19.95
CA ASP A 132 -1.37 -12.68 -20.31
C ASP A 132 -2.07 -13.80 -21.12
N SER A 133 -1.32 -14.75 -21.69
CA SER A 133 -1.92 -15.93 -22.32
C SER A 133 -2.55 -16.90 -21.32
N LEU A 134 -2.20 -16.83 -20.03
CA LEU A 134 -2.78 -17.68 -18.99
C LEU A 134 -4.29 -17.47 -18.85
N SER A 135 -4.78 -16.24 -19.04
CA SER A 135 -6.21 -15.94 -18.99
C SER A 135 -6.99 -16.63 -20.12
N LYS A 136 -6.32 -16.98 -21.24
CA LYS A 136 -6.95 -17.62 -22.40
C LYS A 136 -7.13 -19.12 -22.25
N LEU A 137 -6.57 -19.71 -21.19
CA LEU A 137 -6.71 -21.15 -20.91
C LEU A 137 -8.16 -21.54 -20.60
N THR A 138 -8.98 -20.60 -20.13
CA THR A 138 -10.41 -20.81 -19.91
C THR A 138 -11.23 -20.75 -21.19
N ASP A 139 -10.68 -20.20 -22.27
CA ASP A 139 -11.40 -19.97 -23.53
C ASP A 139 -11.21 -21.13 -24.51
N THR A 140 -10.08 -21.83 -24.41
CA THR A 140 -9.77 -22.99 -25.25
C THR A 140 -10.53 -24.21 -24.74
N ARG A 141 -11.50 -24.71 -25.52
CA ARG A 141 -12.41 -25.80 -25.15
C ARG A 141 -12.15 -27.08 -25.93
N ALA A 142 -12.38 -28.22 -25.29
CA ALA A 142 -12.47 -29.51 -25.95
C ALA A 142 -13.71 -29.56 -26.86
N VAL A 143 -13.71 -30.51 -27.81
CA VAL A 143 -14.79 -30.70 -28.81
C VAL A 143 -16.18 -30.88 -28.17
N ASN A 144 -16.24 -31.46 -26.96
CA ASN A 144 -17.47 -31.66 -26.20
C ASN A 144 -17.92 -30.44 -25.36
N SER A 145 -17.27 -29.27 -25.53
CA SER A 145 -17.53 -27.93 -24.97
C SER A 145 -17.58 -27.77 -23.43
N LYS A 146 -17.70 -28.87 -22.68
CA LYS A 146 -17.80 -28.88 -21.20
C LYS A 146 -16.45 -28.72 -20.50
N MET A 147 -15.33 -29.00 -21.17
CA MET A 147 -13.98 -28.97 -20.58
C MET A 147 -13.09 -27.95 -21.28
N THR A 148 -12.41 -27.10 -20.50
CA THR A 148 -11.42 -26.14 -21.00
C THR A 148 -10.00 -26.65 -20.80
N LEU A 149 -9.01 -26.02 -21.44
CA LEU A 149 -7.60 -26.33 -21.22
C LEU A 149 -7.20 -26.10 -19.75
N MET A 150 -7.77 -25.08 -19.09
CA MET A 150 -7.57 -24.88 -17.64
C MET A 150 -8.09 -26.07 -16.81
N HIS A 151 -9.28 -26.60 -17.13
CA HIS A 151 -9.81 -27.79 -16.44
C HIS A 151 -8.93 -29.02 -16.66
N TYR A 152 -8.32 -29.15 -17.83
CA TYR A 152 -7.37 -30.22 -18.13
C TYR A 152 -6.11 -30.11 -17.27
N LEU A 153 -5.51 -28.92 -17.22
CA LEU A 153 -4.32 -28.64 -16.42
C LEU A 153 -4.54 -28.91 -14.92
N CYS A 154 -5.71 -28.56 -14.38
CA CYS A 154 -6.03 -28.84 -12.97
C CYS A 154 -6.23 -30.33 -12.65
N LYS A 155 -6.50 -31.18 -13.66
CA LYS A 155 -6.65 -32.63 -13.49
C LYS A 155 -5.35 -33.40 -13.70
N ASP A 156 -4.29 -32.75 -14.17
CA ASP A 156 -3.04 -33.44 -14.47
C ASP A 156 -2.33 -33.86 -13.16
N ASP A 157 -2.15 -35.17 -12.97
CA ASP A 157 -1.55 -35.77 -11.77
C ASP A 157 -0.09 -35.30 -11.55
N LYS A 158 0.59 -34.76 -12.57
CA LYS A 158 1.93 -34.15 -12.41
C LYS A 158 1.89 -32.82 -11.68
N ILE A 159 0.76 -32.12 -11.72
CA ILE A 159 0.52 -30.85 -11.00
C ILE A 159 -0.03 -31.14 -9.60
N HIS A 160 -0.79 -32.24 -9.43
CA HIS A 160 -1.33 -32.72 -8.17
C HIS A 160 -1.00 -34.20 -7.90
N PRO A 161 0.19 -34.51 -7.34
CA PRO A 161 0.56 -35.90 -7.00
C PRO A 161 -0.29 -36.49 -5.86
N GLU A 162 -0.95 -35.63 -5.07
CA GLU A 162 -1.94 -36.04 -4.07
C GLU A 162 -3.33 -35.89 -4.69
N GLY A 163 -3.83 -36.99 -5.23
CA GLY A 163 -4.94 -37.02 -6.18
C GLY A 163 -6.19 -36.25 -5.75
N TYR A 164 -6.69 -35.43 -6.67
CA TYR A 164 -8.10 -35.05 -6.71
C TYR A 164 -8.91 -36.33 -7.00
N ARG A 165 -9.22 -37.08 -5.94
CA ARG A 165 -10.22 -38.15 -5.98
C ARG A 165 -11.54 -37.53 -6.44
N HIS A 166 -11.88 -37.79 -7.70
CA HIS A 166 -13.19 -37.51 -8.28
C HIS A 166 -14.30 -38.00 -7.32
N ARG A 167 -14.97 -37.07 -6.63
CA ARG A 167 -16.37 -37.32 -6.27
C ARG A 167 -17.17 -37.19 -7.56
N GLY A 168 -17.85 -38.29 -7.89
CA GLY A 168 -18.30 -38.61 -9.24
C GLY A 168 -19.20 -37.57 -9.88
N TYR A 169 -18.95 -37.32 -11.16
CA TYR A 169 -20.03 -36.96 -12.07
C TYR A 169 -20.87 -38.22 -12.26
N SER A 170 -21.99 -38.30 -11.52
CA SER A 170 -23.09 -39.18 -11.90
C SER A 170 -23.61 -38.68 -13.24
N GLU A 171 -23.55 -39.53 -14.25
CA GLU A 171 -24.40 -39.44 -15.42
C GLU A 171 -25.86 -39.31 -14.95
N ARG A 172 -26.48 -38.17 -15.27
CA ARG A 172 -27.90 -38.02 -15.60
C ARG A 172 -28.02 -36.87 -16.60
#